data_AF-A0A564ZJ76-F1
#
_entry.id   AF-A0A564ZJ76-F1
#
_cell.length_a   1.000
_cell.length_b   1.000
_cell.length_c   1.000
_cell.angle_alpha   90.00
_cell.angle_beta   90.00
_cell.angle_gamma   90.00
#
_symmetry.space_group_name_H-M   'P 1'
#
loop_
_entity.id
_entity.type
_entity.pdbx_description
1 polymer ?
#
loop_
_entity_poly.entity_id
_entity_poly.type
_entity_poly.pdbx_seq_one_letter_code
_entity_poly.pdbx_strand_id
1 'polypeptide(L)'
;MGIASADVEKARQDAVIGEAKGPISKIDVNVPAEAARLDTLRETVAAARATLSERQQAVAVHEADDRPKQVLDEIVAALTNIEARCSKASEECVSARAVLRNDDQVRARMAEITTALGERRDRARVWSQLDDLIGSADGSKFRRFAQSLTFNHLIRLANRHLADLNPRYELQRAPGGDLVLQVIDHDMADEVRAVHRLSGGESFLVSLSRTRFLEYVVNSWDQGGKPVHRRGLRLA
;
A
#
# COMPACT_ATOMS: atom_id res chain seq x y z
N MET A 1 -105.22 -20.73 -101.57
CA MET A 1 -105.62 -21.17 -100.22
C MET A 1 -104.44 -21.87 -99.56
N GLY A 2 -103.92 -21.34 -98.45
CA GLY A 2 -103.60 -22.20 -97.30
C GLY A 2 -102.15 -22.49 -96.85
N ILE A 3 -101.07 -22.05 -97.52
CA ILE A 3 -99.71 -22.57 -97.15
C ILE A 3 -98.71 -21.48 -96.69
N ALA A 4 -98.99 -20.19 -96.90
CA ALA A 4 -98.08 -19.10 -96.49
C ALA A 4 -98.19 -18.68 -95.01
N SER A 5 -99.09 -19.28 -94.21
CA SER A 5 -99.40 -18.82 -92.85
C SER A 5 -98.73 -19.62 -91.73
N ALA A 6 -98.21 -20.82 -92.00
CA ALA A 6 -97.63 -21.69 -90.97
C ALA A 6 -96.15 -21.39 -90.69
N ASP A 7 -95.37 -21.02 -91.71
CA ASP A 7 -93.93 -20.74 -91.57
C ASP A 7 -93.65 -19.37 -90.92
N VAL A 8 -94.54 -18.38 -91.12
CA VAL A 8 -94.43 -17.06 -90.48
C VAL A 8 -94.77 -17.12 -88.99
N GLU A 9 -95.72 -17.98 -88.60
CA GLU A 9 -96.12 -18.18 -87.20
C GLU A 9 -95.03 -18.92 -86.41
N LYS A 10 -94.39 -19.92 -87.02
CA LYS A 10 -93.28 -20.69 -86.42
C LYS A 10 -92.02 -19.83 -86.24
N ALA A 11 -91.68 -19.00 -87.23
CA ALA A 11 -90.56 -18.05 -87.12
C ALA A 11 -90.80 -16.94 -86.08
N ARG A 12 -92.06 -16.51 -85.89
CA ARG A 12 -92.44 -15.58 -84.81
C ARG A 12 -92.37 -16.24 -83.42
N GLN A 13 -92.81 -17.49 -83.29
CA GLN A 13 -92.70 -18.23 -82.02
C GLN A 13 -91.23 -18.50 -81.63
N ASP A 14 -90.37 -18.88 -82.58
CA ASP A 14 -88.95 -19.12 -82.32
C ASP A 14 -88.19 -17.82 -81.97
N ALA A 15 -88.57 -16.67 -82.55
CA ALA A 15 -88.03 -15.36 -82.20
C ALA A 15 -88.45 -14.90 -80.79
N VAL A 16 -89.71 -15.10 -80.42
CA VAL A 16 -90.24 -14.78 -79.07
C VAL A 16 -89.62 -15.70 -78.00
N ILE A 17 -89.38 -16.97 -78.32
CA ILE A 17 -88.68 -17.91 -77.42
C ILE A 17 -87.18 -17.58 -77.31
N GLY A 18 -86.57 -17.06 -78.38
CA GLY A 18 -85.19 -16.56 -78.38
C GLY A 18 -85.00 -15.29 -77.53
N GLU A 19 -85.91 -14.32 -77.66
CA GLU A 19 -85.90 -13.08 -76.86
C GLU A 19 -86.23 -13.33 -75.37
N ALA A 20 -87.03 -14.35 -75.04
CA ALA A 20 -87.33 -14.73 -73.66
C ALA A 20 -86.21 -15.55 -72.99
N LYS A 21 -85.40 -16.31 -73.74
CA LYS A 21 -84.27 -17.11 -73.19
C LYS A 21 -83.10 -16.24 -72.70
N GLY A 22 -82.89 -15.06 -73.29
CA GLY A 22 -81.87 -14.09 -72.86
C GLY A 22 -82.03 -13.57 -71.42
N PRO A 23 -83.22 -13.07 -71.02
CA PRO A 23 -83.47 -12.62 -69.64
C PRO A 23 -83.65 -13.79 -68.65
N ILE A 24 -84.22 -14.93 -69.07
CA ILE A 24 -84.39 -16.10 -68.19
C ILE A 24 -83.03 -16.70 -67.80
N SER A 25 -82.07 -16.81 -68.73
CA SER A 25 -80.72 -17.28 -68.41
C SER A 25 -79.94 -16.34 -67.47
N LYS A 26 -80.16 -15.02 -67.54
CA LYS A 26 -79.57 -14.07 -66.59
C LYS A 26 -80.17 -14.18 -65.19
N ILE A 27 -81.46 -14.52 -65.08
CA ILE A 27 -82.14 -14.75 -63.79
C ILE A 27 -81.67 -16.08 -63.18
N ASP A 28 -81.56 -17.13 -63.99
CA ASP A 28 -81.16 -18.48 -63.55
C ASP A 28 -79.68 -18.57 -63.12
N VAL A 29 -78.82 -17.69 -63.65
CA VAL A 29 -77.41 -17.58 -63.24
C VAL A 29 -77.22 -16.64 -62.04
N ASN A 30 -78.09 -15.64 -61.84
CA ASN A 30 -78.00 -14.70 -60.71
C ASN A 30 -78.55 -15.26 -59.39
N VAL A 31 -79.56 -16.13 -59.42
CA VAL A 31 -80.14 -16.76 -58.21
C VAL A 31 -79.15 -17.66 -57.46
N PRO A 32 -78.41 -18.59 -58.09
CA PRO A 32 -77.41 -19.39 -57.39
C PRO A 32 -76.19 -18.56 -56.97
N ALA A 33 -75.83 -17.51 -57.73
CA ALA A 33 -74.77 -16.59 -57.35
C ALA A 33 -75.12 -15.78 -56.10
N GLU A 34 -76.37 -15.31 -55.98
CA GLU A 34 -76.84 -14.58 -54.80
C GLU A 34 -77.04 -15.51 -53.59
N ALA A 35 -77.49 -16.74 -53.80
CA ALA A 35 -77.55 -17.76 -52.75
C ALA A 35 -76.17 -18.07 -52.17
N ALA A 36 -75.16 -18.27 -53.03
CA ALA A 36 -73.77 -18.44 -52.60
C ALA A 36 -73.22 -17.21 -51.86
N ARG A 37 -73.64 -16.01 -52.25
CA ARG A 37 -73.27 -14.75 -51.57
C ARG A 37 -73.92 -14.64 -50.18
N LEU A 38 -75.17 -15.07 -50.03
CA LEU A 38 -75.86 -15.12 -48.74
C LEU A 38 -75.27 -16.18 -47.81
N ASP A 39 -74.86 -17.32 -48.34
CA ASP A 39 -74.24 -18.39 -47.55
C ASP A 39 -72.83 -18.01 -47.08
N THR A 40 -72.01 -17.40 -47.96
CA THR A 40 -70.72 -16.81 -47.54
C THR A 40 -70.91 -15.67 -46.51
N LEU A 41 -71.96 -14.86 -46.63
CA LEU A 41 -72.28 -13.85 -45.62
C LEU A 41 -72.71 -14.49 -44.29
N ARG A 42 -73.46 -15.59 -44.32
CA ARG A 42 -73.84 -16.34 -43.11
C ARG A 42 -72.63 -16.98 -42.43
N GLU A 43 -71.74 -17.59 -43.20
CA GLU A 43 -70.49 -18.18 -42.68
C GLU A 43 -69.60 -17.12 -42.05
N THR A 44 -69.42 -15.96 -42.70
CA THR A 44 -68.63 -14.85 -42.15
C THR A 44 -69.25 -14.27 -40.88
N VAL A 45 -70.58 -14.13 -40.82
CA VAL A 45 -71.29 -13.71 -39.60
C VAL A 45 -71.15 -14.74 -38.48
N ALA A 46 -71.22 -16.03 -38.80
CA ALA A 46 -71.02 -17.10 -37.81
C ALA A 46 -69.58 -17.12 -37.27
N ALA A 47 -68.58 -16.97 -38.13
CA ALA A 47 -67.17 -16.88 -37.75
C ALA A 47 -66.89 -15.62 -36.90
N ALA A 48 -67.45 -14.47 -37.28
CA ALA A 48 -67.33 -13.23 -36.51
C ALA A 48 -67.97 -13.34 -35.12
N ARG A 49 -69.14 -13.98 -35.02
CA ARG A 49 -69.80 -14.25 -33.73
C ARG A 49 -69.02 -15.22 -32.85
N ALA A 50 -68.45 -16.28 -33.43
CA ALA A 50 -67.59 -17.21 -32.71
C ALA A 50 -66.36 -16.50 -32.15
N THR A 51 -65.71 -15.67 -32.96
CA THR A 51 -64.55 -14.86 -32.55
C THR A 51 -64.93 -13.87 -31.45
N LEU A 52 -66.07 -13.20 -31.57
CA LEU A 52 -66.55 -12.27 -30.54
C LEU A 52 -66.80 -12.99 -29.22
N SER A 53 -67.46 -14.14 -29.25
CA SER A 53 -67.74 -14.95 -28.06
C SER A 53 -66.46 -15.43 -27.38
N GLU A 54 -65.49 -15.91 -28.15
CA GLU A 54 -64.18 -16.32 -27.64
C GLU A 54 -63.45 -15.15 -26.96
N ARG A 55 -63.45 -13.97 -27.58
CA ARG A 55 -62.80 -12.77 -27.02
C ARG A 55 -63.51 -12.27 -25.76
N GLN A 56 -64.84 -12.31 -25.73
CA GLN A 56 -65.62 -11.97 -24.54
C GLN A 56 -65.34 -12.95 -23.40
N GLN A 57 -65.24 -14.24 -23.70
CA GLN A 57 -64.87 -15.25 -22.71
C GLN A 57 -63.43 -15.04 -22.20
N ALA A 58 -62.49 -14.72 -23.09
CA ALA A 58 -61.10 -14.47 -22.72
C ALA A 58 -60.95 -13.21 -21.84
N VAL A 59 -61.72 -12.15 -22.12
CA VAL A 59 -61.77 -10.96 -21.28
C VAL A 59 -62.41 -11.27 -19.93
N ALA A 60 -63.53 -11.99 -19.91
CA ALA A 60 -64.20 -12.37 -18.65
C ALA A 60 -63.32 -13.27 -17.78
N VAL A 61 -62.58 -14.20 -18.37
CA VAL A 61 -61.59 -15.02 -17.66
C VAL A 61 -60.45 -14.15 -17.16
N HIS A 62 -59.92 -13.23 -17.96
CA HIS A 62 -58.84 -12.33 -17.54
C HIS A 62 -59.25 -11.33 -16.45
N GLU A 63 -60.52 -10.90 -16.43
CA GLU A 63 -61.07 -10.04 -15.39
C GLU A 63 -61.41 -10.82 -14.10
N ALA A 64 -61.73 -12.11 -14.22
CA ALA A 64 -61.96 -13.01 -13.09
C ALA A 64 -60.66 -13.59 -12.50
N ASP A 65 -59.61 -13.71 -13.31
CA ASP A 65 -58.27 -14.10 -12.86
C ASP A 65 -57.65 -12.88 -12.17
N ASP A 66 -57.54 -13.02 -10.86
CA ASP A 66 -57.27 -11.98 -9.87
C ASP A 66 -56.18 -10.97 -10.31
N ARG A 67 -56.42 -9.69 -10.03
CA ARG A 67 -55.40 -8.63 -10.15
C ARG A 67 -54.13 -9.07 -9.41
N PRO A 68 -52.93 -8.68 -9.86
CA PRO A 68 -51.69 -9.00 -9.16
C PRO A 68 -51.83 -8.68 -7.65
N LYS A 69 -51.48 -9.66 -6.80
CA LYS A 69 -51.67 -9.63 -5.33
C LYS A 69 -51.05 -8.42 -4.64
N GLN A 70 -50.13 -7.74 -5.30
CA GLN A 70 -49.52 -6.50 -4.84
C GLN A 70 -49.96 -5.38 -5.76
N VAL A 71 -50.52 -4.32 -5.17
CA VAL A 71 -50.88 -3.12 -5.90
C VAL A 71 -49.59 -2.49 -6.43
N LEU A 72 -49.62 -1.90 -7.63
CA LEU A 72 -48.46 -1.23 -8.24
C LEU A 72 -47.75 -0.29 -7.24
N ASP A 73 -48.53 0.41 -6.41
CA ASP A 73 -48.06 1.31 -5.37
C ASP A 73 -47.21 0.61 -4.29
N GLU A 74 -47.53 -0.64 -3.92
CA GLU A 74 -46.75 -1.42 -2.96
C GLU A 74 -45.40 -1.85 -3.54
N ILE A 75 -45.37 -2.20 -4.83
CA ILE A 75 -44.14 -2.56 -5.54
C ILE A 75 -43.24 -1.33 -5.69
N VAL A 76 -43.82 -0.18 -6.04
CA VAL A 76 -43.09 1.10 -6.14
C VAL A 76 -42.54 1.51 -4.76
N ALA A 77 -43.32 1.36 -3.70
CA ALA A 77 -42.87 1.62 -2.33
C ALA A 77 -41.74 0.66 -1.89
N ALA A 78 -41.83 -0.62 -2.25
CA ALA A 78 -40.78 -1.59 -1.96
C ALA A 78 -39.49 -1.30 -2.74
N LEU A 79 -39.61 -0.96 -4.03
CA LEU A 79 -38.47 -0.63 -4.89
C LEU A 79 -37.74 0.61 -4.38
N THR A 80 -38.47 1.70 -4.11
CA THR A 80 -37.89 2.96 -3.59
C THR A 80 -37.18 2.75 -2.25
N ASN A 81 -37.72 1.90 -1.37
CA ASN A 81 -37.06 1.53 -0.11
C ASN A 81 -35.76 0.73 -0.35
N ILE A 82 -35.78 -0.24 -1.27
CA ILE A 82 -34.59 -1.03 -1.61
C ILE A 82 -33.51 -0.12 -2.24
N GLU A 83 -33.88 0.77 -3.15
CA GLU A 83 -32.98 1.73 -3.77
C GLU A 83 -32.34 2.66 -2.73
N ALA A 84 -33.14 3.19 -1.80
CA ALA A 84 -32.63 4.01 -0.70
C ALA A 84 -31.64 3.24 0.20
N ARG A 85 -31.94 1.98 0.52
CA ARG A 85 -31.04 1.11 1.30
C ARG A 85 -29.75 0.80 0.54
N CYS A 86 -29.84 0.52 -0.76
CA CYS A 86 -28.67 0.30 -1.61
C CYS A 86 -27.80 1.55 -1.71
N SER A 87 -28.38 2.74 -1.90
CA SER A 87 -27.64 4.01 -1.92
C SER A 87 -26.89 4.22 -0.60
N LYS A 88 -27.59 4.08 0.53
CA LYS A 88 -26.99 4.23 1.85
C LYS A 88 -25.86 3.23 2.10
N ALA A 89 -26.07 1.96 1.77
CA ALA A 89 -25.03 0.94 1.90
C ALA A 89 -23.82 1.22 1.00
N SER A 90 -24.04 1.75 -0.21
CA SER A 90 -22.95 2.15 -1.12
C SER A 90 -22.14 3.31 -0.53
N GLU A 91 -22.79 4.34 0.01
CA GLU A 91 -22.13 5.48 0.68
C GLU A 91 -21.30 5.02 1.90
N GLU A 92 -21.87 4.16 2.74
CA GLU A 92 -21.15 3.56 3.88
C GLU A 92 -19.94 2.76 3.40
N CYS A 93 -20.07 1.98 2.33
CA CYS A 93 -18.97 1.18 1.78
C CYS A 93 -17.85 2.06 1.20
N VAL A 94 -18.20 3.16 0.52
CA VAL A 94 -17.23 4.14 0.01
C VAL A 94 -16.50 4.83 1.16
N SER A 95 -17.22 5.27 2.19
CA SER A 95 -16.60 5.92 3.36
C SER A 95 -15.66 4.96 4.11
N ALA A 96 -16.08 3.71 4.34
CA ALA A 96 -15.25 2.70 4.97
C ALA A 96 -13.98 2.40 4.16
N ARG A 97 -14.09 2.29 2.83
CA ARG A 97 -12.92 2.13 1.94
C ARG A 97 -11.95 3.31 2.01
N ALA A 98 -12.47 4.53 2.11
CA ALA A 98 -11.63 5.72 2.24
C ALA A 98 -10.84 5.71 3.57
N VAL A 99 -11.49 5.31 4.67
CA VAL A 99 -10.83 5.16 5.98
C VAL A 99 -9.74 4.10 5.92
N LEU A 100 -10.02 2.92 5.37
CA LEU A 100 -9.04 1.84 5.23
C LEU A 100 -7.83 2.27 4.39
N ARG A 101 -8.08 2.93 3.25
CA ARG A 101 -6.99 3.44 2.39
C ARG A 101 -6.11 4.45 3.12
N ASN A 102 -6.71 5.33 3.94
CA ASN A 102 -5.95 6.30 4.71
C ASN A 102 -5.13 5.62 5.81
N ASP A 103 -5.69 4.64 6.50
CA ASP A 103 -4.97 3.85 7.51
C ASP A 103 -3.77 3.10 6.89
N ASP A 104 -3.96 2.46 5.74
CA ASP A 104 -2.86 1.80 5.01
C ASP A 104 -1.74 2.78 4.63
N GLN A 105 -2.10 3.98 4.17
CA GLN A 105 -1.13 5.04 3.86
C GLN A 105 -0.38 5.52 5.12
N VAL A 106 -1.08 5.69 6.23
CA VAL A 106 -0.48 6.08 7.51
C VAL A 106 0.46 4.99 8.01
N ARG A 107 0.07 3.71 7.95
CA ARG A 107 0.91 2.57 8.32
C ARG A 107 2.17 2.48 7.49
N ALA A 108 2.07 2.66 6.18
CA ALA A 108 3.23 2.67 5.29
C ALA A 108 4.23 3.79 5.67
N ARG A 109 3.73 5.03 5.86
CA ARG A 109 4.57 6.16 6.31
C ARG A 109 5.19 5.90 7.70
N MET A 110 4.44 5.31 8.62
CA MET A 110 4.94 5.00 9.96
C MET A 110 6.06 3.95 9.91
N ALA A 111 5.96 2.95 9.02
CA ALA A 111 7.00 1.95 8.83
C ALA A 111 8.31 2.59 8.31
N GLU A 112 8.22 3.50 7.35
CA GLU A 112 9.37 4.27 6.83
C GLU A 112 10.02 5.11 7.94
N ILE A 113 9.22 5.86 8.70
CA ILE A 113 9.70 6.71 9.80
C ILE A 113 10.37 5.86 10.88
N THR A 114 9.77 4.72 11.24
CA THR A 114 10.31 3.82 12.28
C THR A 114 11.66 3.25 11.87
N THR A 115 11.80 2.87 10.60
CA THR A 115 13.08 2.39 10.04
C THR A 115 14.14 3.48 10.09
N ALA A 116 13.83 4.69 9.58
CA ALA A 116 14.76 5.82 9.61
C ALA A 116 15.14 6.24 11.04
N LEU A 117 14.21 6.15 11.99
CA LEU A 117 14.44 6.42 13.40
C LEU A 117 15.40 5.38 14.03
N GLY A 118 15.24 4.11 13.67
CA GLY A 118 16.15 3.03 14.08
C GLY A 118 17.58 3.30 13.65
N GLU A 119 17.79 3.58 12.36
CA GLU A 119 19.13 3.90 11.84
C GLU A 119 19.74 5.14 12.50
N ARG A 120 18.95 6.20 12.72
CA ARG A 120 19.40 7.41 13.41
C ARG A 120 19.78 7.12 14.86
N ARG A 121 19.03 6.26 15.56
CA ARG A 121 19.34 5.85 16.93
C ARG A 121 20.60 5.02 17.00
N ASP A 122 20.82 4.11 16.07
CA ASP A 122 22.05 3.30 16.05
C ASP A 122 23.27 4.18 15.81
N ARG A 123 23.20 5.13 14.87
CA ARG A 123 24.25 6.14 14.70
C ARG A 123 24.44 6.98 15.96
N ALA A 124 23.36 7.47 16.57
CA ALA A 124 23.43 8.26 17.79
C ALA A 124 24.01 7.47 18.98
N ARG A 125 23.76 6.17 19.07
CA ARG A 125 24.33 5.29 20.11
C ARG A 125 25.85 5.25 20.02
N VAL A 126 26.41 5.11 18.81
CA VAL A 126 27.87 5.12 18.60
C VAL A 126 28.46 6.45 19.08
N TRP A 127 27.84 7.57 18.71
CA TRP A 127 28.29 8.89 19.15
C TRP A 127 28.14 9.10 20.65
N SER A 128 27.07 8.59 21.26
CA SER A 128 26.86 8.63 22.71
C SER A 128 27.93 7.84 23.45
N GLN A 129 28.27 6.63 22.98
CA GLN A 129 29.35 5.83 23.57
C GLN A 129 30.70 6.53 23.48
N LEU A 130 30.96 7.20 22.34
CA LEU A 130 32.16 8.01 22.18
C LEU A 130 32.16 9.22 23.13
N ASP A 131 31.01 9.86 23.30
CA ASP A 131 30.84 11.00 24.19
C ASP A 131 31.04 10.62 25.67
N ASP A 132 30.55 9.45 26.07
CA ASP A 132 30.78 8.90 27.41
C ASP A 132 32.28 8.68 27.66
N LEU A 133 32.96 8.08 26.68
CA LEU A 133 34.37 7.66 26.80
C LEU A 133 35.34 8.85 26.78
N ILE A 134 35.19 9.77 25.83
CA ILE A 134 36.15 10.86 25.58
C ILE A 134 35.48 12.23 25.35
N GLY A 135 34.15 12.27 25.31
CA GLY A 135 33.38 13.47 25.04
C GLY A 135 33.33 14.44 26.20
N SER A 136 33.65 15.69 25.89
CA SER A 136 33.41 16.84 26.74
C SER A 136 33.39 18.06 25.84
N ALA A 137 32.50 19.02 26.11
CA ALA A 137 32.39 20.25 25.32
C ALA A 137 33.72 21.03 25.22
N ASP A 138 34.57 20.93 26.26
CA ASP A 138 35.89 21.58 26.35
C ASP A 138 37.06 20.65 25.96
N GLY A 139 36.78 19.41 25.56
CA GLY A 139 37.81 18.40 25.26
C GLY A 139 38.66 17.96 26.47
N SER A 140 38.29 18.37 27.69
CA SER A 140 39.00 18.06 28.93
C SER A 140 39.06 16.56 29.24
N LYS A 141 38.01 15.78 28.95
CA LYS A 141 38.02 14.31 29.11
C LYS A 141 39.06 13.66 28.19
N PHE A 142 39.02 13.96 26.89
CA PHE A 142 40.00 13.45 25.92
C PHE A 142 41.43 13.87 26.28
N ARG A 143 41.64 15.12 26.70
CA ARG A 143 42.94 15.62 27.13
C ARG A 143 43.48 14.84 28.34
N ARG A 144 42.66 14.63 29.38
CA ARG A 144 43.03 13.82 30.55
C ARG A 144 43.34 12.37 30.15
N PHE A 145 42.58 11.80 29.23
CA PHE A 145 42.82 10.45 28.71
C PHE A 145 44.15 10.34 27.93
N ALA A 146 44.44 11.25 27.01
CA ALA A 146 45.72 11.26 26.30
C ALA A 146 46.91 11.50 27.26
N GLN A 147 46.72 12.37 28.26
CA GLN A 147 47.70 12.61 29.30
C GLN A 147 47.94 11.37 30.16
N SER A 148 46.91 10.60 30.53
CA SER A 148 47.09 9.38 31.31
C SER A 148 47.84 8.30 30.54
N LEU A 149 47.62 8.15 29.24
CA LEU A 149 48.40 7.26 28.38
C LEU A 149 49.88 7.65 28.33
N THR A 150 50.14 8.96 28.17
CA THR A 150 51.50 9.50 28.17
C THR A 150 52.17 9.29 29.52
N PHE A 151 51.43 9.51 30.61
CA PHE A 151 51.89 9.29 31.98
C PHE A 151 52.21 7.82 32.26
N ASN A 152 51.41 6.87 31.75
CA ASN A 152 51.72 5.44 31.85
C ASN A 152 53.01 5.09 31.08
N HIS A 153 53.24 5.69 29.93
CA HIS A 153 54.50 5.50 29.20
C HIS A 153 55.70 6.06 29.96
N LEU A 154 55.53 7.24 30.54
CA LEU A 154 56.49 7.90 31.41
C LEU A 154 56.91 7.03 32.59
N ILE A 155 55.95 6.46 33.32
CA ILE A 155 56.21 5.58 34.46
C ILE A 155 57.05 4.37 34.02
N ARG A 156 56.69 3.71 32.91
CA ARG A 156 57.45 2.55 32.41
C ARG A 156 58.91 2.89 32.10
N LEU A 157 59.16 4.03 31.47
CA LEU A 157 60.52 4.47 31.15
C LEU A 157 61.29 4.90 32.41
N ALA A 158 60.63 5.62 33.32
CA ALA A 158 61.21 6.00 34.59
C ALA A 158 61.59 4.77 35.42
N ASN A 159 60.73 3.73 35.47
CA ASN A 159 61.03 2.46 36.15
C ASN A 159 62.21 1.74 35.51
N ARG A 160 62.35 1.76 34.18
CA ARG A 160 63.53 1.20 33.51
C ARG A 160 64.82 1.88 33.98
N HIS A 161 64.82 3.21 34.07
CA HIS A 161 65.98 3.96 34.56
C HIS A 161 66.19 3.81 36.07
N LEU A 162 65.11 3.68 36.84
CA LEU A 162 65.16 3.50 38.28
C LEU A 162 65.71 2.11 38.64
N ALA A 163 65.37 1.08 37.87
CA ALA A 163 65.94 -0.25 38.02
C ALA A 163 67.48 -0.26 37.87
N ASP A 164 68.03 0.57 36.97
CA ASP A 164 69.48 0.71 36.77
C ASP A 164 70.17 1.47 37.92
N LEU A 165 69.46 2.37 38.61
CA LEU A 165 70.01 3.26 39.64
C LEU A 165 69.78 2.74 41.07
N ASN A 166 68.55 2.33 41.38
CA ASN A 166 68.14 1.83 42.68
C ASN A 166 66.96 0.85 42.51
N PRO A 167 67.22 -0.47 42.40
CA PRO A 167 66.19 -1.47 42.13
C PRO A 167 65.21 -1.70 43.30
N ARG A 168 65.45 -1.09 44.47
CA ARG A 168 64.56 -1.14 45.63
C ARG A 168 63.19 -0.51 45.37
N TYR A 169 63.13 0.51 44.50
CA TYR A 169 61.93 1.32 44.33
C TYR A 169 61.33 1.12 42.94
N GLU A 170 60.01 0.96 42.87
CA GLU A 170 59.23 0.96 41.64
C GLU A 170 58.17 2.06 41.67
N LEU A 171 58.02 2.82 40.59
CA LEU A 171 56.96 3.81 40.47
C LEU A 171 55.68 3.17 39.92
N GLN A 172 54.54 3.46 40.53
CA GLN A 172 53.23 2.98 40.09
C GLN A 172 52.22 4.13 40.03
N ARG A 173 51.23 4.01 39.15
CA ARG A 173 50.07 4.92 39.13
C ARG A 173 49.13 4.58 40.28
N ALA A 174 48.67 5.60 41.01
CA ALA A 174 47.69 5.43 42.07
C ALA A 174 46.34 4.95 41.51
N PRO A 175 45.67 3.97 42.15
CA PRO A 175 44.31 3.59 41.78
C PRO A 175 43.35 4.76 42.03
N GLY A 176 42.57 5.13 41.00
CA GLY A 176 41.59 6.22 41.06
C GLY A 176 42.12 7.64 40.78
N GLY A 177 43.43 7.82 40.61
CA GLY A 177 44.03 9.12 40.28
C GLY A 177 44.63 9.13 38.87
N ASP A 178 44.11 9.98 37.98
CA ASP A 178 44.50 9.89 36.58
C ASP A 178 46.00 10.19 36.31
N LEU A 179 46.60 11.02 37.18
CA LEU A 179 47.96 11.54 37.05
C LEU A 179 48.71 11.51 38.40
N VAL A 180 48.31 10.62 39.32
CA VAL A 180 48.91 10.53 40.65
C VAL A 180 49.90 9.38 40.71
N LEU A 181 51.09 9.64 41.26
CA LEU A 181 52.20 8.70 41.36
C LEU A 181 52.35 8.18 42.80
N GLN A 182 52.63 6.89 42.91
CA GLN A 182 52.99 6.19 44.14
C GLN A 182 54.29 5.41 43.90
N VAL A 183 54.96 5.04 44.98
CA VAL A 183 56.20 4.27 44.96
C VAL A 183 56.01 3.01 45.78
N ILE A 184 56.45 1.89 45.25
CA ILE A 184 56.52 0.60 45.94
C ILE A 184 57.95 0.44 46.44
N ASP A 185 58.10 0.17 47.73
CA ASP A 185 59.39 -0.14 48.36
C ASP A 185 59.51 -1.66 48.54
N HIS A 186 60.30 -2.30 47.69
CA HIS A 186 60.46 -3.76 47.67
C HIS A 186 61.18 -4.30 48.92
N ASP A 187 62.06 -3.50 49.54
CA ASP A 187 62.76 -3.90 50.77
C ASP A 187 61.83 -3.86 52.00
N MET A 188 60.68 -3.21 51.88
CA MET A 188 59.67 -3.04 52.93
C MET A 188 58.39 -3.82 52.62
N ALA A 189 58.53 -5.06 52.12
CA ALA A 189 57.41 -5.95 51.81
C ALA A 189 56.36 -5.30 50.86
N ASP A 190 56.85 -4.62 49.82
CA ASP A 190 56.04 -3.92 48.81
C ASP A 190 55.11 -2.84 49.40
N GLU A 191 55.61 -2.09 50.39
CA GLU A 191 54.85 -1.00 50.99
C GLU A 191 54.59 0.12 49.97
N VAL A 192 53.32 0.48 49.79
CA VAL A 192 52.89 1.53 48.87
C VAL A 192 52.96 2.90 49.56
N ARG A 193 53.88 3.75 49.12
CA ARG A 193 54.09 5.10 49.64
C ARG A 193 53.74 6.16 48.61
N ALA A 194 53.21 7.29 49.09
CA ALA A 194 53.00 8.45 48.24
C ALA A 194 54.31 9.21 48.04
N VAL A 195 54.58 9.67 46.82
CA VAL A 195 55.86 10.30 46.42
C VAL A 195 56.24 11.51 47.27
N HIS A 196 55.26 12.24 47.83
CA HIS A 196 55.50 13.41 48.69
C HIS A 196 56.03 13.07 50.10
N ARG A 197 56.13 11.78 50.46
CA ARG A 197 56.68 11.29 51.74
C ARG A 197 58.10 10.71 51.62
N LEU A 198 58.75 10.87 50.47
CA LEU A 198 60.13 10.43 50.23
C LEU A 198 61.13 11.53 50.57
N SER A 199 62.37 11.14 50.91
CA SER A 199 63.42 12.08 51.36
C SER A 199 63.82 13.07 50.25
N GLY A 200 64.36 14.22 50.63
CA GLY A 200 64.70 15.32 49.70
C GLY A 200 65.61 14.95 48.52
N GLY A 201 66.35 13.83 48.60
CA GLY A 201 67.17 13.31 47.49
C GLY A 201 66.40 12.45 46.48
N GLU A 202 65.32 11.79 46.88
CA GLU A 202 64.53 10.88 46.03
C GLU A 202 63.51 11.63 45.17
N SER A 203 62.96 12.74 45.69
CA SER A 203 62.13 13.68 44.91
C SER A 203 62.90 14.31 43.74
N PHE A 204 64.22 14.48 43.89
CA PHE A 204 65.09 14.99 42.84
C PHE A 204 65.26 13.99 41.69
N LEU A 205 65.38 12.70 41.97
CA LEU A 205 65.53 11.64 40.96
C LEU A 205 64.24 11.46 40.12
N VAL A 206 63.07 11.59 40.75
CA VAL A 206 61.77 11.59 40.04
C VAL A 206 61.61 12.84 39.15
N SER A 207 62.07 14.00 39.62
CA SER A 207 62.07 15.25 38.82
C SER A 207 63.08 15.22 37.67
N LEU A 208 64.25 14.61 37.89
CA LEU A 208 65.34 14.49 36.90
C LEU A 208 64.99 13.49 35.79
N SER A 209 64.44 12.33 36.15
CA SER A 209 63.94 11.35 35.17
C SER A 209 62.81 11.92 34.30
N ARG A 210 61.92 12.76 34.89
CA ARG A 210 60.86 13.47 34.15
C ARG A 210 61.41 14.53 33.20
N THR A 211 62.39 15.33 33.62
CA THR A 211 62.97 16.42 32.80
C THR A 211 63.70 15.87 31.58
N ARG A 212 64.52 14.83 31.75
CA ARG A 212 65.23 14.16 30.64
C ARG A 212 64.29 13.52 29.62
N PHE A 213 63.11 13.08 30.05
CA PHE A 213 62.11 12.55 29.12
C PHE A 213 61.36 13.63 28.35
N LEU A 214 61.00 14.75 28.99
CA LEU A 214 60.39 15.88 28.27
C LEU A 214 61.33 16.39 27.18
N GLU A 215 62.63 16.41 27.46
CA GLU A 215 63.69 16.66 26.46
C GLU A 215 63.71 15.59 25.35
N TYR A 216 63.65 14.29 25.69
CA TYR A 216 63.60 13.20 24.71
C TYR A 216 62.35 13.24 23.81
N VAL A 217 61.16 13.47 24.38
CA VAL A 217 59.92 13.58 23.62
C VAL A 217 59.98 14.79 22.69
N VAL A 218 60.36 15.96 23.18
CA VAL A 218 60.50 17.15 22.33
C VAL A 218 61.49 16.90 21.17
N ASN A 219 62.64 16.27 21.44
CA ASN A 219 63.61 15.91 20.40
C ASN A 219 63.09 14.85 19.41
N SER A 220 62.31 13.86 19.88
CA SER A 220 61.75 12.81 19.03
C SER A 220 60.66 13.31 18.09
N TRP A 221 59.91 14.35 18.50
CA TRP A 221 58.91 15.00 17.66
C TRP A 221 59.54 15.92 16.60
N ASP A 222 60.67 16.56 16.91
CA ASP A 222 61.43 17.38 15.95
C ASP A 222 62.08 16.53 14.82
N GLN A 223 62.53 15.31 15.15
CA GLN A 223 63.11 14.39 14.15
C GLN A 223 62.07 13.64 13.30
N GLY A 224 60.80 13.59 13.72
CA GLY A 224 59.70 12.92 13.01
C GLY A 224 59.10 13.70 11.83
N GLY A 225 59.54 14.96 11.61
CA GLY A 225 59.03 15.84 10.56
C GLY A 225 59.72 15.72 9.20
N LYS A 226 60.79 14.93 9.05
CA LYS A 226 61.42 14.71 7.73
C LYS A 226 60.67 13.60 6.97
N PRO A 227 60.06 13.91 5.82
CA PRO A 227 59.39 12.88 5.03
C PRO A 227 60.41 11.87 4.54
N VAL A 228 60.31 10.64 5.02
CA VAL A 228 61.04 9.50 4.47
C VAL A 228 60.52 9.30 3.04
N HIS A 229 61.28 9.78 2.05
CA HIS A 229 61.04 9.48 0.65
C HIS A 229 61.06 7.96 0.46
N ARG A 230 59.88 7.34 0.41
CA ARG A 230 59.72 5.95 -0.02
C ARG A 230 60.03 5.90 -1.51
N ARG A 231 61.24 5.44 -1.85
CA ARG A 231 61.59 5.02 -3.22
C ARG A 231 60.60 3.94 -3.64
N GLY A 232 59.86 4.22 -4.72
CA GLY A 232 58.90 3.30 -5.30
C GLY A 232 59.59 2.03 -5.78
N LEU A 233 59.16 0.90 -5.23
CA LEU A 233 59.28 -0.38 -5.92
C LEU A 233 58.13 -0.46 -6.93
N ARG A 234 58.47 -0.28 -8.21
CA ARG A 234 57.65 -0.78 -9.32
C ARG A 234 57.77 -2.30 -9.28
N LEU A 235 56.66 -2.99 -9.12
CA LEU A 235 56.54 -4.39 -9.48
C LEU A 235 56.06 -4.44 -10.94
N ALA A 236 56.81 -5.18 -11.75
CA ALA A 236 56.38 -5.73 -13.03
C ALA A 236 55.50 -6.96 -12.77
#